data_AF-A0A3A9F3W8-F1
#
_entry.id   AF-A0A3A9F3W8-F1
#
_cell.length_a   1.000
_cell.length_b   1.000
_cell.length_c   1.000
_cell.angle_alpha   90.00
_cell.angle_beta   90.00
_cell.angle_gamma   90.00
#
_symmetry.space_group_name_H-M   'P 1'
#
loop_
_entity.id
_entity.type
_entity.pdbx_description
1 polymer ?
#
loop_
_entity_poly.entity_id
_entity_poly.type
_entity_poly.pdbx_seq_one_letter_code
_entity_poly.pdbx_strand_id
1 'polypeptide(L)'
;MSMISEQVNELRKAAKWFEGACFPEAVKLLDEAADTIESLSAKLATANMECSSAYYGNGWIPCSERLPVTAEYMEFEPTPYMKRLEIAYMTDTVEYLIGFYDGCKWMDKHHNIIKNVIAWKPFLKLPEEYHG
;
A
#
# COMPACT_ATOMS: atom_id res chain seq x y z
N MET A 1 20.43 -2.40 4.10
CA MET A 1 20.07 -3.73 4.64
C MET A 1 18.68 -3.61 5.25
N SER A 2 17.79 -4.58 5.03
CA SER A 2 16.48 -4.64 5.68
C SER A 2 16.58 -5.36 7.03
N MET A 3 15.64 -5.12 7.94
CA MET A 3 15.57 -5.82 9.24
C MET A 3 15.58 -7.36 9.08
N ILE A 4 14.95 -7.88 8.01
CA ILE A 4 14.94 -9.31 7.68
C ILE A 4 16.33 -9.80 7.25
N SER A 5 17.05 -9.03 6.42
CA SER A 5 18.41 -9.42 6.00
C SER A 5 19.38 -9.50 7.18
N GLU A 6 19.17 -8.69 8.21
CA GLU A 6 19.94 -8.73 9.44
C GLU A 6 19.63 -9.98 10.27
N GLN A 7 18.34 -10.34 10.41
CA GLN A 7 17.92 -11.58 11.09
C GLN A 7 18.43 -12.85 10.39
N VAL A 8 18.38 -12.91 9.06
CA VAL A 8 18.93 -14.02 8.27
C VAL A 8 20.44 -14.14 8.47
N ASN A 9 21.15 -13.01 8.55
CA ASN A 9 22.58 -13.00 8.81
C ASN A 9 22.93 -13.53 10.21
N GLU A 10 22.14 -13.18 11.24
CA GLU A 10 22.31 -13.72 12.59
C GLU A 10 22.05 -15.24 12.63
N LEU A 11 21.05 -15.75 11.91
CA LEU A 11 20.80 -17.19 11.79
C LEU A 11 22.00 -17.93 11.17
N ARG A 12 22.57 -17.39 10.09
CA ARG A 12 23.77 -17.96 9.43
C ARG A 12 25.00 -17.92 10.34
N LYS A 13 25.13 -16.92 11.22
CA LYS A 13 26.20 -16.89 12.25
C LYS A 13 25.99 -17.97 13.31
N ALA A 14 24.75 -18.18 13.76
CA ALA A 14 24.41 -19.24 14.69
C ALA A 14 24.73 -20.62 14.10
N ALA A 15 24.42 -20.86 12.83
CA ALA A 15 24.75 -22.10 12.13
C ALA A 15 26.27 -22.40 12.17
N LYS A 16 27.12 -21.41 11.87
CA LYS A 16 28.60 -21.56 11.97
C LYS A 16 29.08 -21.91 13.37
N TRP A 17 28.41 -21.41 14.41
CA TRP A 17 28.74 -21.77 15.79
C TRP A 17 28.42 -23.25 16.07
N PHE A 18 27.28 -23.75 15.60
CA PHE A 18 26.90 -25.16 15.71
C PHE A 18 27.75 -26.10 14.85
N GLU A 19 28.28 -25.62 13.73
CA GLU A 19 29.25 -26.34 12.90
C GLU A 19 30.54 -26.61 13.69
N GLY A 20 31.05 -25.60 14.39
CA GLY A 20 32.20 -25.74 15.30
C GLY A 20 31.93 -26.64 16.51
N ALA A 21 30.66 -26.77 16.92
CA ALA A 21 30.22 -27.65 17.99
C ALA A 21 29.82 -29.08 17.52
N CYS A 22 29.97 -29.39 16.23
CA CYS A 22 29.69 -30.69 15.62
C CYS A 22 28.23 -31.16 15.72
N PHE A 23 27.26 -30.25 15.53
CA PHE A 23 25.82 -30.56 15.47
C PHE A 23 25.27 -30.40 14.03
N PRO A 24 25.53 -31.35 13.12
CA PRO A 24 25.24 -31.19 11.70
C PRO A 24 23.74 -31.03 11.41
N GLU A 25 22.86 -31.67 12.19
CA GLU A 25 21.41 -31.51 12.05
C GLU A 25 20.95 -30.09 12.38
N ALA A 26 21.55 -29.45 13.39
CA ALA A 26 21.19 -28.09 13.79
C ALA A 26 21.66 -27.06 12.76
N VAL A 27 22.86 -27.25 12.18
CA VAL A 27 23.38 -26.41 11.08
C VAL A 27 22.43 -26.47 9.89
N LYS A 28 22.07 -27.69 9.47
CA LYS A 28 21.16 -27.90 8.34
C LYS A 28 19.81 -27.21 8.55
N LEU A 29 19.20 -27.36 9.73
CA LEU A 29 17.91 -26.72 10.04
C LEU A 29 17.99 -25.19 10.03
N LEU A 30 19.07 -24.60 10.53
CA LEU A 30 19.24 -23.15 10.56
C LEU A 30 19.47 -22.56 9.15
N ASP A 31 20.25 -23.24 8.32
CA ASP A 31 20.45 -22.84 6.93
C ASP A 31 19.17 -22.97 6.10
N GLU A 32 18.44 -24.09 6.23
CA GLU A 32 17.14 -24.29 5.57
C GLU A 32 16.11 -23.24 6.01
N ALA A 33 16.10 -22.86 7.30
CA ALA A 33 15.24 -21.81 7.82
C ALA A 33 15.61 -20.44 7.25
N ALA A 34 16.91 -20.11 7.19
CA ALA A 34 17.41 -18.87 6.61
C ALA A 34 17.01 -18.74 5.14
N ASP A 35 17.21 -19.79 4.35
CA ASP A 35 16.87 -19.81 2.92
C ASP A 35 15.36 -19.73 2.70
N THR A 36 14.57 -20.39 3.57
CA THR A 36 13.10 -20.30 3.52
C THR A 36 12.61 -18.89 3.82
N ILE A 37 13.18 -18.22 4.83
CA ILE A 37 12.83 -16.82 5.17
C ILE A 37 13.20 -15.88 4.02
N GLU A 38 14.38 -16.03 3.44
CA GLU A 38 14.83 -15.22 2.30
C GLU A 38 13.91 -15.42 1.08
N SER A 39 13.56 -16.68 0.77
CA SER A 39 12.62 -17.03 -0.30
C SER A 39 11.22 -16.45 -0.07
N LEU A 40 10.67 -16.61 1.14
CA LEU A 40 9.35 -16.06 1.49
C LEU A 40 9.35 -14.54 1.49
N SER A 41 10.42 -13.90 1.97
CA SER A 41 10.58 -12.44 1.92
C SER A 41 10.64 -11.92 0.50
N ALA A 42 11.34 -12.61 -0.41
CA ALA A 42 11.37 -12.26 -1.82
C ALA A 42 9.99 -12.46 -2.47
N LYS A 43 9.32 -13.58 -2.20
CA LYS A 43 7.95 -13.82 -2.66
C LYS A 43 6.97 -12.77 -2.14
N LEU A 44 7.10 -12.34 -0.89
CA LEU A 44 6.27 -11.28 -0.31
C LEU A 44 6.59 -9.92 -0.93
N ALA A 45 7.86 -9.62 -1.23
CA ALA A 45 8.23 -8.39 -1.93
C ALA A 45 7.66 -8.37 -3.36
N THR A 46 7.78 -9.47 -4.11
CA THR A 46 7.17 -9.63 -5.42
C THR A 46 5.64 -9.57 -5.33
N ALA A 47 5.04 -10.29 -4.39
CA ALA A 47 3.61 -10.25 -4.15
C ALA A 47 3.16 -8.85 -3.74
N ASN A 48 3.93 -8.06 -2.99
CA ASN A 48 3.60 -6.68 -2.68
C ASN A 48 3.73 -5.75 -3.90
N MET A 49 4.68 -6.01 -4.81
CA MET A 49 4.77 -5.30 -6.09
C MET A 49 3.58 -5.66 -7.00
N GLU A 50 3.23 -6.94 -7.10
CA GLU A 50 2.08 -7.45 -7.86
C GLU A 50 0.76 -7.04 -7.23
N CYS A 51 0.66 -7.04 -5.90
CA CYS A 51 -0.46 -6.55 -5.10
C CYS A 51 -0.60 -5.05 -5.24
N SER A 52 0.50 -4.27 -5.32
CA SER A 52 0.40 -2.87 -5.74
C SER A 52 -0.27 -2.79 -7.12
N SER A 53 0.17 -3.58 -8.12
CA SER A 53 -0.42 -3.57 -9.46
C SER A 53 -1.88 -4.07 -9.52
N ALA A 54 -2.28 -4.99 -8.62
CA ALA A 54 -3.63 -5.54 -8.54
C ALA A 54 -4.59 -4.68 -7.69
N TYR A 55 -4.09 -3.95 -6.69
CA TYR A 55 -4.83 -2.90 -5.97
C TYR A 55 -4.93 -1.60 -6.80
N TYR A 56 -3.97 -1.34 -7.70
CA TYR A 56 -4.10 -0.33 -8.75
C TYR A 56 -5.09 -0.72 -9.87
N GLY A 57 -5.61 -1.96 -9.89
CA GLY A 57 -6.57 -2.42 -10.90
C GLY A 57 -7.93 -1.71 -10.83
N ASN A 58 -8.35 -1.25 -9.64
CA ASN A 58 -9.64 -0.58 -9.43
C ASN A 58 -9.53 0.85 -8.90
N GLY A 59 -8.34 1.27 -8.44
CA GLY A 59 -8.02 2.64 -8.02
C GLY A 59 -8.51 3.06 -6.61
N TRP A 60 -9.13 2.17 -5.84
CA TRP A 60 -9.67 2.49 -4.51
C TRP A 60 -8.65 2.23 -3.39
N ILE A 61 -8.49 3.21 -2.50
CA ILE A 61 -7.57 3.22 -1.37
C ILE A 61 -8.39 3.33 -0.08
N PRO A 62 -8.31 2.35 0.84
CA PRO A 62 -9.00 2.43 2.12
C PRO A 62 -8.50 3.59 2.98
N CYS A 63 -9.42 4.31 3.64
CA CYS A 63 -9.03 5.37 4.58
C CYS A 63 -8.25 4.83 5.79
N SER A 64 -8.45 3.56 6.14
CA SER A 64 -7.69 2.87 7.18
C SER A 64 -6.23 2.59 6.78
N GLU A 65 -5.92 2.57 5.48
CA GLU A 65 -4.56 2.40 4.98
C GLU A 65 -3.85 3.76 4.95
N ARG A 66 -4.44 4.74 4.26
CA ARG A 66 -3.95 6.12 4.25
C ARG A 66 -5.00 7.12 3.76
N LEU A 67 -4.75 8.39 4.08
CA LEU A 67 -5.47 9.53 3.52
C LEU A 67 -4.79 10.03 2.23
N PRO A 68 -5.51 10.81 1.38
CA PRO A 68 -4.93 11.45 0.21
C PRO A 68 -3.79 12.39 0.59
N VAL A 69 -2.70 12.39 -0.18
CA VAL A 69 -1.62 13.38 -0.05
C VAL A 69 -1.87 14.59 -0.94
N THR A 70 -1.25 15.74 -0.63
CA THR A 70 -1.52 17.02 -1.32
C THR A 70 -1.45 16.93 -2.84
N ALA A 71 -0.52 16.16 -3.42
CA ALA A 71 -0.42 15.98 -4.87
C ALA A 71 -1.63 15.28 -5.52
N GLU A 72 -2.37 14.49 -4.75
CA GLU A 72 -3.50 13.67 -5.22
C GLU A 72 -4.83 14.43 -5.17
N TYR A 73 -4.97 15.39 -4.26
CA TYR A 73 -6.18 16.20 -4.11
C TYR A 73 -6.00 17.67 -4.48
N MET A 74 -4.78 18.17 -4.73
CA MET A 74 -4.53 19.53 -5.24
C MET A 74 -3.87 19.51 -6.61
N GLU A 75 -4.30 20.40 -7.50
CA GLU A 75 -3.59 20.79 -8.71
C GLU A 75 -3.15 22.25 -8.56
N PHE A 76 -1.86 22.54 -8.79
CA PHE A 76 -1.25 23.82 -8.43
C PHE A 76 -1.16 24.85 -9.58
N GLU A 77 -1.69 24.54 -10.76
CA GLU A 77 -1.45 25.33 -11.98
C GLU A 77 -2.76 25.61 -12.75
N PRO A 78 -3.02 26.84 -13.25
CA PRO A 78 -2.45 28.15 -12.85
C PRO A 78 -3.10 28.73 -11.57
N THR A 79 -4.19 28.13 -11.09
CA THR A 79 -4.87 28.47 -9.82
C THR A 79 -5.03 27.19 -9.01
N PRO A 80 -4.67 27.16 -7.71
CA PRO A 80 -4.83 25.97 -6.89
C PRO A 80 -6.31 25.57 -6.83
N TYR A 81 -6.62 24.34 -7.25
CA TYR A 81 -7.96 23.78 -7.07
C TYR A 81 -7.91 22.36 -6.56
N MET A 82 -8.97 21.99 -5.82
CA MET A 82 -9.14 20.62 -5.33
C MET A 82 -9.60 19.70 -6.45
N LYS A 83 -8.88 18.60 -6.63
CA LYS A 83 -9.26 17.52 -7.55
C LYS A 83 -10.46 16.76 -6.98
N ARG A 84 -11.29 16.25 -7.88
CA ARG A 84 -12.38 15.35 -7.52
C ARG A 84 -11.82 13.98 -7.15
N LEU A 85 -12.38 13.39 -6.10
CA LEU A 85 -12.11 12.03 -5.68
C LEU A 85 -13.43 11.26 -5.71
N GLU A 86 -13.39 10.00 -6.15
CA GLU A 86 -14.51 9.10 -5.89
C GLU A 86 -14.37 8.61 -4.45
N ILE A 87 -15.43 8.65 -3.66
CA ILE A 87 -15.42 8.23 -2.26
C ILE A 87 -16.51 7.22 -2.00
N ALA A 88 -16.17 6.20 -1.21
CA ALA A 88 -17.10 5.22 -0.69
C ALA A 88 -17.34 5.54 0.78
N TYR A 89 -18.59 5.58 1.21
CA TYR A 89 -18.96 5.87 2.60
C TYR A 89 -20.07 4.93 3.09
N MET A 90 -20.12 4.73 4.40
CA MET A 90 -21.05 3.78 5.03
C MET A 90 -22.36 4.46 5.43
N THR A 91 -23.47 3.99 4.84
CA THR A 91 -24.85 4.16 5.32
C THR A 91 -25.45 2.79 5.63
N ASP A 92 -26.77 2.65 5.71
CA ASP A 92 -27.44 1.33 5.77
C ASP A 92 -27.08 0.44 4.55
N THR A 93 -26.54 1.06 3.49
CA THR A 93 -25.89 0.42 2.34
C THR A 93 -24.50 1.02 2.10
N VAL A 94 -23.62 0.32 1.38
CA VAL A 94 -22.36 0.93 0.91
C VAL A 94 -22.68 1.79 -0.32
N GLU A 95 -22.49 3.10 -0.21
CA GLU A 95 -22.76 4.05 -1.28
C GLU A 95 -21.48 4.71 -1.80
N TYR A 96 -21.50 5.10 -3.07
CA TYR A 96 -20.40 5.77 -3.77
C TYR A 96 -20.86 7.15 -4.23
N LEU A 97 -20.04 8.18 -3.98
CA LEU A 97 -20.29 9.53 -4.49
C LEU A 97 -18.98 10.24 -4.86
N ILE A 98 -19.11 11.31 -5.64
CA ILE A 98 -17.99 12.20 -5.94
C ILE A 98 -17.85 13.18 -4.78
N GLY A 99 -16.67 13.19 -4.16
CA GLY A 99 -16.34 14.05 -3.04
C GLY A 99 -15.02 14.78 -3.22
N PHE A 100 -14.72 15.60 -2.21
CA PHE A 100 -13.51 16.38 -2.11
C PHE A 100 -12.84 16.14 -0.76
N TYR A 101 -11.53 16.30 -0.73
CA TYR A 101 -10.74 16.25 0.50
C TYR A 101 -9.87 17.50 0.57
N ASP A 102 -9.98 18.25 1.67
CA ASP A 102 -9.24 19.51 1.85
C ASP A 102 -7.93 19.35 2.65
N GLY A 103 -7.55 18.11 2.98
CA GLY A 103 -6.46 17.80 3.90
C GLY A 103 -6.90 17.62 5.35
N CYS A 104 -8.14 17.96 5.69
CA CYS A 104 -8.70 17.85 7.04
C CYS A 104 -10.02 17.07 7.08
N LYS A 105 -10.94 17.31 6.12
CA LYS A 105 -12.30 16.76 6.10
C LYS A 105 -12.73 16.34 4.69
N TRP A 106 -13.63 15.36 4.65
CA TRP A 106 -14.31 14.92 3.44
C TRP A 106 -15.58 15.74 3.21
N MET A 107 -15.83 16.12 1.96
CA MET A 107 -16.97 16.96 1.59
C MET A 107 -17.68 16.45 0.33
N ASP A 108 -19.00 16.62 0.26
CA ASP A 108 -19.78 16.41 -0.96
C ASP A 108 -19.68 17.62 -1.92
N LYS A 109 -20.38 17.56 -3.06
CA LYS A 109 -20.48 18.66 -4.04
C LYS A 109 -21.13 19.95 -3.50
N HIS A 110 -21.77 19.89 -2.34
CA HIS A 110 -22.41 21.01 -1.65
C HIS A 110 -21.59 21.49 -0.43
N HIS A 111 -20.36 20.99 -0.26
CA HIS A 111 -19.48 21.28 0.88
C HIS A 111 -20.01 20.79 2.24
N ASN A 112 -20.95 19.83 2.25
CA ASN A 112 -21.38 19.17 3.47
C ASN A 112 -20.34 18.13 3.90
N ILE A 113 -20.05 18.06 5.20
CA ILE A 113 -19.05 17.16 5.76
C ILE A 113 -19.56 15.73 5.76
N ILE A 114 -18.73 14.80 5.27
CA ILE A 114 -18.98 13.36 5.27
C ILE A 114 -18.10 12.70 6.34
N LYS A 115 -18.71 12.00 7.31
CA LYS A 115 -18.00 11.46 8.49
C LYS A 115 -17.56 10.00 8.36
N ASN A 116 -18.13 9.24 7.43
CA ASN A 116 -17.99 7.77 7.36
C ASN A 116 -17.36 7.29 6.05
N VAL A 117 -16.38 8.02 5.52
CA VAL A 117 -15.66 7.59 4.31
C VAL A 117 -14.78 6.39 4.63
N ILE A 118 -14.98 5.29 3.90
CA ILE A 118 -14.26 4.03 4.07
C ILE A 118 -13.12 3.86 3.07
N ALA A 119 -13.27 4.41 1.86
CA ALA A 119 -12.27 4.33 0.80
C ALA A 119 -12.41 5.52 -0.15
N TRP A 120 -11.34 5.82 -0.87
CA TRP A 120 -11.28 6.90 -1.84
C TRP A 120 -10.48 6.49 -3.07
N LYS A 121 -10.76 7.11 -4.21
CA LYS A 121 -10.09 6.83 -5.48
C LYS A 121 -9.73 8.15 -6.16
N PRO A 122 -8.45 8.36 -6.54
CA PRO A 122 -8.06 9.51 -7.31
C PRO A 122 -8.73 9.45 -8.68
N PHE A 123 -9.39 10.55 -9.08
CA PHE A 123 -9.90 10.66 -10.43
C PHE A 123 -8.73 10.86 -11.38
N LEU A 124 -8.30 9.77 -12.03
CA LEU A 124 -7.36 9.85 -13.14
C LEU A 124 -8.09 10.56 -14.29
N LYS A 125 -7.61 11.74 -14.71
CA LYS A 125 -7.99 12.31 -16.01
C LYS A 125 -7.72 11.20 -17.04
N LEU A 126 -8.76 10.70 -17.70
CA LEU A 126 -8.59 9.88 -18.90
C LEU A 126 -7.70 10.68 -19.87
N PRO A 127 -6.81 10.03 -20.64
CA PRO A 127 -6.07 10.73 -21.68
C PRO A 127 -7.06 11.51 -22.55
N GLU A 128 -6.84 12.82 -22.70
CA GLU A 128 -7.56 13.64 -23.67
C GLU A 128 -7.17 13.14 -25.06
N GLU A 129 -7.86 12.14 -25.60
CA GLU A 129 -7.86 11.82 -27.03
C GLU A 129 -8.92 10.77 -27.35
N TYR A 130 -10.07 11.22 -27.86
CA TYR A 130 -10.71 10.65 -29.05
C TYR A 130 -11.57 11.76 -29.67
N HIS A 131 -10.89 12.73 -30.29
CA HIS A 131 -11.51 13.49 -31.37
C HIS A 131 -11.52 12.57 -32.60
N GLY A 132 -12.70 12.08 -32.96
CA GLY A 132 -13.02 11.45 -34.24
C GLY A 132 -14.22 12.15 -34.84
#